data_AF-A0A3B8J2N9-F1
#
_entry.id   AF-A0A3B8J2N9-F1
#
_cell.length_a   1.000
_cell.length_b   1.000
_cell.length_c   1.000
_cell.angle_alpha   90.00
_cell.angle_beta   90.00
_cell.angle_gamma   90.00
#
_symmetry.space_group_name_H-M   'P 1'
#
loop_
_entity.id
_entity.type
_entity.pdbx_description
1 polymer ?
#
loop_
_entity_poly.entity_id
_entity_poly.type
_entity_poly.pdbx_seq_one_letter_code
_entity_poly.pdbx_strand_id
1 'polypeptide(L)'
;MEGQDTTLVGSRSGANAVAVWMILMTYGPHGWFEKVDILRRRTEWLAKQLDEQNIRYYKAEASNILTMRAEDIPDAIARDFGLVPDQHDNPSWYKVVVMDHVTIDALEPFVFSIKDYRSSEVS
;
A
#
# COMPACT_ATOMS: atom_id res chain seq x y z
N MET A 1 -38.57 3.65 29.52
CA MET A 1 -37.74 4.19 28.42
C MET A 1 -36.59 3.23 28.26
N GLU A 2 -36.65 2.35 27.25
CA GLU A 2 -35.47 1.58 26.86
C GLU A 2 -34.42 2.54 26.32
N GLY A 3 -33.18 2.41 26.79
CA GLY A 3 -32.09 3.32 26.45
C GLY A 3 -31.79 3.28 24.96
N GLN A 4 -31.58 4.46 24.37
CA GLN A 4 -31.24 4.65 22.95
C GLN A 4 -29.79 4.19 22.64
N ASP A 5 -29.35 3.03 23.13
CA ASP A 5 -28.07 2.48 22.73
C ASP A 5 -28.23 1.75 21.40
N THR A 6 -27.80 2.41 20.32
CA THR A 6 -27.87 1.91 18.94
C THR A 6 -26.50 1.46 18.43
N THR A 7 -25.49 1.35 19.30
CA THR A 7 -24.13 1.00 18.90
C THR A 7 -23.73 -0.41 19.35
N LEU A 8 -22.80 -1.03 18.62
CA LEU A 8 -22.27 -2.36 18.97
C LEU A 8 -21.42 -2.37 20.25
N VAL A 9 -20.92 -1.22 20.70
CA VAL A 9 -19.96 -1.12 21.81
C VAL A 9 -20.45 -0.10 22.83
N GLY A 10 -20.52 -0.51 24.10
CA GLY A 10 -20.96 0.33 25.23
C GLY A 10 -20.01 1.52 25.48
N SER A 11 -18.88 1.28 26.16
CA SER A 11 -17.87 2.33 26.41
C SER A 11 -17.07 2.64 25.14
N ARG A 12 -16.99 3.92 24.76
CA ARG A 12 -16.37 4.37 23.50
C ARG A 12 -15.29 5.42 23.76
N SER A 13 -14.21 5.37 22.97
CA SER A 13 -13.13 6.37 23.05
C SER A 13 -13.57 7.69 22.42
N GLY A 14 -13.84 8.70 23.25
CA GLY A 14 -14.02 10.08 22.79
C GLY A 14 -12.77 10.67 22.13
N ALA A 15 -11.58 10.19 22.52
CA ALA A 15 -10.31 10.67 21.98
C ALA A 15 -10.15 10.39 20.48
N ASN A 16 -10.67 9.25 19.99
CA ASN A 16 -10.62 8.93 18.56
C ASN A 16 -11.45 9.92 17.72
N ALA A 17 -12.61 10.35 18.24
CA ALA A 17 -13.45 11.34 17.57
C ALA A 17 -12.73 12.70 17.48
N VAL A 18 -12.08 13.12 18.57
CA VAL A 18 -11.27 14.34 18.60
C VAL A 18 -10.09 14.23 17.63
N ALA A 19 -9.40 13.10 17.58
CA ALA A 19 -8.28 12.87 16.66
C ALA A 19 -8.73 12.97 15.20
N VAL A 20 -9.83 12.30 14.81
CA VAL A 20 -10.37 12.39 13.44
C VAL A 20 -10.75 13.83 13.09
N TRP A 21 -11.39 14.55 14.02
CA TRP A 21 -11.73 15.95 13.81
C TRP A 21 -10.49 16.83 13.61
N MET A 22 -9.47 16.68 14.47
CA MET A 22 -8.21 17.42 14.34
C MET A 22 -7.55 17.15 12.99
N ILE A 23 -7.47 15.89 12.59
CA ILE A 23 -6.90 15.47 11.32
C ILE A 23 -7.63 16.10 10.12
N LEU A 24 -8.97 16.12 10.14
CA LEU A 24 -9.76 16.76 9.07
C LEU A 24 -9.57 18.28 9.04
N MET A 25 -9.55 18.93 10.21
CA MET A 25 -9.41 20.39 10.31
C MET A 25 -7.99 20.88 9.99
N THR A 26 -6.96 20.09 10.28
CA THR A 26 -5.56 20.43 9.99
C THR A 26 -5.29 20.45 8.48
N TYR A 27 -5.78 19.47 7.73
CA TYR A 27 -5.47 19.36 6.29
C TYR A 27 -6.54 20.01 5.40
N GLY A 28 -7.79 20.07 5.85
CA GLY A 28 -8.91 20.55 5.05
C GLY A 28 -9.13 19.70 3.77
N PRO A 29 -10.09 20.07 2.92
CA PRO A 29 -10.40 19.30 1.71
C PRO A 29 -9.24 19.28 0.71
N HIS A 30 -8.55 20.40 0.52
CA HIS A 30 -7.45 20.50 -0.46
C HIS A 30 -6.20 19.76 -0.01
N GLY A 31 -5.79 19.86 1.26
CA GLY A 31 -4.62 19.13 1.77
C GLY A 31 -4.87 17.62 1.80
N TRP A 32 -6.10 17.19 2.08
CA TRP A 32 -6.47 15.78 1.95
C TRP A 32 -6.41 15.28 0.51
N PHE A 33 -6.93 16.07 -0.45
CA PHE A 33 -6.86 15.73 -1.86
C PHE A 33 -5.39 15.59 -2.33
N GLU A 34 -4.53 16.54 -1.98
CA GLU A 34 -3.11 16.51 -2.33
C GLU A 34 -2.41 15.29 -1.72
N LYS A 35 -2.66 14.97 -0.44
CA LYS A 35 -2.11 13.77 0.20
C LYS A 35 -2.49 12.49 -0.54
N VAL A 36 -3.77 12.32 -0.88
CA VAL A 36 -4.23 11.15 -1.64
C VAL A 36 -3.59 11.12 -3.03
N ASP A 37 -3.49 12.26 -3.71
CA ASP A 37 -2.89 12.35 -5.04
C ASP A 37 -1.39 11.99 -5.03
N ILE A 38 -0.66 12.36 -3.97
CA ILE A 38 0.74 11.96 -3.78
C ILE A 38 0.86 10.43 -3.68
N LEU A 39 0.03 9.77 -2.87
CA LEU A 39 0.06 8.31 -2.74
C LEU A 39 -0.25 7.61 -4.08
N ARG A 40 -1.24 8.13 -4.81
CA ARG A 40 -1.60 7.65 -6.15
C ARG A 40 -0.41 7.77 -7.11
N ARG A 41 0.23 8.95 -7.19
CA ARG A 41 1.38 9.19 -8.08
C ARG A 41 2.58 8.30 -7.77
N ARG A 42 2.87 8.05 -6.49
CA ARG A 42 3.93 7.10 -6.08
C ARG A 42 3.59 5.67 -6.50
N THR A 43 2.33 5.27 -6.38
CA THR A 43 1.87 3.96 -6.85
C THR A 43 1.93 3.84 -8.37
N GLU A 44 1.67 4.93 -9.10
CA GLU A 44 1.85 4.98 -10.56
C GLU A 44 3.31 4.92 -10.97
N TRP A 45 4.21 5.56 -10.22
CA TRP A 45 5.64 5.40 -10.42
C TRP A 45 6.05 3.94 -10.26
N LEU A 46 5.59 3.27 -9.20
CA LEU A 46 5.87 1.84 -8.98
C LEU A 46 5.34 0.99 -10.15
N ALA A 47 4.11 1.24 -10.60
CA ALA A 47 3.52 0.54 -11.73
C ALA A 47 4.40 0.64 -13.01
N LYS A 48 4.90 1.83 -13.33
CA LYS A 48 5.81 2.04 -14.46
C LYS A 48 7.12 1.26 -14.32
N GLN A 49 7.68 1.21 -13.11
CA GLN A 49 8.91 0.43 -12.85
C GLN A 49 8.68 -1.07 -13.01
N LEU A 50 7.48 -1.57 -12.69
CA LEU A 50 7.10 -2.97 -12.91
C LEU A 50 6.84 -3.26 -14.40
N ASP A 51 6.26 -2.31 -15.14
CA ASP A 51 6.09 -2.41 -16.60
C ASP A 51 7.45 -2.57 -17.31
N GLU A 52 8.44 -1.74 -16.94
CA GLU A 52 9.81 -1.80 -17.48
C GLU A 52 10.49 -3.16 -17.25
N GLN A 53 10.10 -3.86 -16.19
CA GLN A 53 10.62 -5.17 -15.84
C GLN A 53 9.74 -6.33 -16.35
N ASN A 54 8.62 -6.08 -17.01
CA ASN A 54 7.62 -7.10 -17.39
C ASN A 54 7.14 -7.95 -16.18
N ILE A 55 6.81 -7.29 -15.07
CA ILE A 55 6.19 -7.92 -13.90
C ILE A 55 4.67 -7.79 -14.01
N ARG A 56 3.92 -8.87 -13.83
CA ARG A 56 2.46 -8.83 -13.92
C ARG A 56 1.89 -8.27 -12.62
N TYR A 57 1.16 -7.17 -12.74
CA TYR A 57 0.47 -6.53 -11.63
C TYR A 57 -0.96 -6.13 -11.98
N TYR A 58 -1.73 -5.83 -10.94
CA TYR A 58 -3.02 -5.16 -11.02
C TYR A 58 -3.03 -3.94 -10.10
N LYS A 59 -3.52 -2.81 -10.63
CA LYS A 59 -3.74 -1.55 -9.92
C LYS A 59 -5.03 -0.91 -10.44
N ALA A 60 -5.94 -0.59 -9.54
CA ALA A 60 -7.10 0.25 -9.89
C ALA A 60 -6.66 1.72 -10.06
N GLU A 61 -7.36 2.48 -10.92
CA GLU A 61 -6.96 3.83 -11.35
C GLU A 61 -6.67 4.78 -10.17
N ALA A 62 -7.59 4.89 -9.22
CA ALA A 62 -7.48 5.77 -8.05
C ALA A 62 -6.87 5.11 -6.80
N SER A 63 -6.32 3.91 -6.92
CA SER A 63 -5.81 3.14 -5.78
C SER A 63 -4.35 3.48 -5.46
N ASN A 64 -4.02 3.55 -4.16
CA ASN A 64 -2.66 3.55 -3.64
C ASN A 64 -2.16 2.13 -3.29
N ILE A 65 -2.90 1.10 -3.72
CA ILE A 65 -2.58 -0.31 -3.55
C ILE A 65 -2.29 -0.90 -4.93
N LEU A 66 -1.18 -1.62 -5.01
CA LEU A 66 -0.76 -2.37 -6.18
C LEU A 66 -0.52 -3.82 -5.77
N THR A 67 -1.00 -4.76 -6.60
CA THR A 67 -0.88 -6.21 -6.38
C THR A 67 -0.07 -6.83 -7.51
N MET A 68 0.86 -7.74 -7.21
CA MET A 68 1.75 -8.41 -8.15
C MET A 68 1.55 -9.92 -8.07
N ARG A 69 1.72 -10.63 -9.20
CA ARG A 69 1.71 -12.10 -9.21
C ARG A 69 2.86 -12.63 -8.37
N ALA A 70 2.58 -13.55 -7.46
CA ALA A 70 3.62 -14.13 -6.60
C ALA A 70 4.74 -14.81 -7.40
N GLU A 71 4.40 -15.45 -8.53
CA GLU A 71 5.36 -16.06 -9.47
C GLU A 71 6.43 -15.09 -9.98
N ASP A 72 6.13 -13.78 -10.05
CA ASP A 72 7.06 -12.79 -10.58
C ASP A 72 7.96 -12.18 -9.49
N ILE A 73 7.70 -12.49 -8.21
CA ILE A 73 8.37 -11.89 -7.05
C ILE A 73 8.99 -12.98 -6.18
N PRO A 74 10.32 -12.99 -6.01
CA PRO A 74 10.99 -13.93 -5.12
C PRO A 74 10.51 -13.80 -3.67
N ASP A 75 10.26 -14.93 -3.02
CA ASP A 75 9.82 -15.00 -1.62
C ASP A 75 10.73 -14.26 -0.64
N ALA A 76 12.05 -14.27 -0.87
CA ALA A 76 13.00 -13.54 -0.04
C ALA A 76 12.75 -12.02 -0.12
N ILE A 77 12.60 -11.49 -1.35
CA ILE A 77 12.31 -10.08 -1.60
C ILE A 77 10.94 -9.71 -0.99
N ALA A 78 9.93 -10.57 -1.15
CA ALA A 78 8.62 -10.33 -0.57
C ALA A 78 8.67 -10.19 0.95
N ARG A 79 9.48 -11.01 1.64
CA ARG A 79 9.67 -10.92 3.10
C ARG A 79 10.49 -9.71 3.51
N ASP A 80 11.59 -9.43 2.82
CA ASP A 80 12.50 -8.32 3.16
C ASP A 80 11.82 -6.95 3.07
N PHE A 81 10.92 -6.79 2.09
CA PHE A 81 10.13 -5.58 1.88
C PHE A 81 8.74 -5.62 2.52
N GLY A 82 8.43 -6.68 3.29
CA GLY A 82 7.17 -6.79 4.03
C GLY A 82 5.91 -6.77 3.16
N LEU A 83 5.98 -7.36 1.96
CA LEU A 83 4.82 -7.44 1.07
C LEU A 83 3.70 -8.26 1.71
N VAL A 84 2.46 -7.80 1.55
CA VAL A 84 1.31 -8.47 2.17
C VAL A 84 0.79 -9.54 1.21
N PRO A 85 0.81 -10.83 1.58
CA PRO A 85 0.23 -11.87 0.74
C PRO A 85 -1.30 -11.82 0.74
N ASP A 86 -1.93 -12.38 -0.28
CA ASP A 86 -3.37 -12.65 -0.29
C ASP A 86 -3.75 -13.85 0.58
N GLN A 87 -2.86 -14.85 0.68
CA GLN A 87 -2.96 -16.00 1.59
C GLN A 87 -1.60 -16.33 2.20
N HIS A 88 -1.57 -16.72 3.48
CA HIS A 88 -0.33 -16.90 4.24
C HIS A 88 0.51 -18.12 3.83
N ASP A 89 -0.10 -19.21 3.35
CA ASP A 89 0.63 -20.46 3.09
C ASP A 89 1.21 -20.54 1.68
N ASN A 90 0.39 -20.25 0.65
CA ASN A 90 0.77 -20.31 -0.75
C ASN A 90 0.20 -19.09 -1.48
N PRO A 91 0.88 -17.93 -1.39
CA PRO A 91 0.37 -16.69 -1.94
C PRO A 91 0.27 -16.77 -3.47
N SER A 92 -0.86 -16.36 -4.02
CA SER A 92 -0.99 -16.13 -5.46
C SER A 92 -0.65 -14.69 -5.84
N TRP A 93 -0.73 -13.80 -4.85
CA TRP A 93 -0.47 -12.38 -5.00
C TRP A 93 0.25 -11.80 -3.80
N TYR A 94 1.13 -10.85 -4.08
CA TYR A 94 1.69 -9.95 -3.08
C TYR A 94 1.20 -8.53 -3.34
N LYS A 95 0.86 -7.77 -2.29
CA LYS A 95 0.44 -6.37 -2.42
C LYS A 95 1.34 -5.42 -1.66
N VAL A 96 1.52 -4.25 -2.26
CA VAL A 96 2.12 -3.05 -1.65
C VAL A 96 1.00 -2.07 -1.37
N VAL A 97 0.94 -1.56 -0.14
CA VAL A 97 0.09 -0.43 0.23
C VAL A 97 0.99 0.79 0.34
N VAL A 98 0.92 1.70 -0.63
CA VAL A 98 1.75 2.91 -0.66
C VAL A 98 1.16 3.93 0.31
N MET A 99 1.70 3.94 1.53
CA MET A 99 1.35 4.88 2.60
C MET A 99 2.29 6.09 2.61
N ASP A 100 2.00 7.09 3.45
CA ASP A 100 2.75 8.36 3.51
C ASP A 100 4.27 8.16 3.70
N HIS A 101 4.66 7.18 4.51
CA HIS A 101 6.05 6.81 4.79
C HIS A 101 6.72 5.99 3.67
N VAL A 102 5.95 5.49 2.70
CA VAL A 102 6.47 4.76 1.53
C VAL A 102 6.80 5.80 0.46
N THR A 103 8.02 6.34 0.51
CA THR A 103 8.55 7.30 -0.46
C THR A 103 9.10 6.60 -1.70
N ILE A 104 9.45 7.37 -2.74
CA ILE A 104 10.17 6.81 -3.91
C ILE A 104 11.50 6.20 -3.47
N ASP A 105 12.26 6.89 -2.61
CA ASP A 105 13.52 6.39 -2.04
C ASP A 105 13.36 5.07 -1.28
N ALA A 106 12.18 4.81 -0.70
CA ALA A 106 11.88 3.54 -0.06
C ALA A 106 11.47 2.44 -1.06
N LEU A 107 10.88 2.81 -2.19
CA LEU A 107 10.45 1.89 -3.25
C LEU A 107 11.58 1.55 -4.23
N GLU A 108 12.54 2.44 -4.44
CA GLU A 108 13.68 2.20 -5.34
C GLU A 108 14.47 0.93 -4.98
N PRO A 109 14.87 0.70 -3.70
CA PRO A 109 15.56 -0.53 -3.33
C PRO A 109 14.75 -1.80 -3.63
N PHE A 110 13.41 -1.73 -3.48
CA PHE A 110 12.52 -2.83 -3.84
C PHE A 110 12.59 -3.13 -5.33
N VAL A 111 12.41 -2.11 -6.17
CA VAL A 111 12.46 -2.22 -7.62
C VAL A 111 13.81 -2.75 -8.11
N PHE A 112 14.91 -2.26 -7.54
CA PHE A 112 16.26 -2.73 -7.88
C PHE A 112 16.51 -4.17 -7.46
N SER A 113 16.06 -4.57 -6.27
CA SER A 113 16.25 -5.94 -5.80
C SER A 113 15.61 -6.98 -6.74
N ILE A 114 14.44 -6.68 -7.31
CA ILE A 114 13.79 -7.57 -8.28
C ILE A 114 14.60 -7.63 -9.59
N LYS A 115 15.08 -6.48 -10.06
CA LYS A 115 15.87 -6.36 -11.29
C LYS A 115 17.20 -7.13 -11.18
N ASP A 116 17.88 -7.00 -10.06
CA ASP A 116 19.15 -7.68 -9.78
C ASP A 116 18.94 -9.20 -9.70
N TYR A 117 17.89 -9.64 -9.00
CA TYR A 117 17.54 -11.06 -8.92
C TYR A 117 17.31 -11.65 -10.32
N ARG A 118 16.48 -11.00 -11.15
CA ARG A 118 16.20 -11.47 -12.52
C ARG A 118 17.42 -11.48 -13.42
N SER A 119 18.34 -10.54 -13.24
CA SER A 119 19.59 -10.48 -14.02
C SER A 119 20.55 -11.62 -13.65
N SER A 120 20.53 -12.06 -12.38
CA SER A 120 21.32 -13.19 -11.89
C SER A 120 20.82 -14.56 -12.38
N GLU A 121 19.53 -14.70 -12.69
CA GLU A 121 18.97 -15.96 -13.23
C GLU A 121 19.27 -16.19 -14.72
N VAL A 122 19.65 -15.13 -15.45
CA VAL A 122 19.93 -15.18 -16.90
C VAL A 122 21.42 -15.38 -17.21
N SER A 123 22.29 -15.29 -16.20
CA SER A 123 23.75 -15.47 -16.31
C SER A 123 24.19 -16.88 -15.94
#